data_AF-A0A923UN39-F1
#
_entry.id   AF-A0A923UN39-F1
#
_cell.length_a   1.000
_cell.length_b   1.000
_cell.length_c   1.000
_cell.angle_alpha   90.00
_cell.angle_beta   90.00
_cell.angle_gamma   90.00
#
_symmetry.space_group_name_H-M   'P 1'
#
loop_
_entity.id
_entity.type
_entity.pdbx_description
1 polymer ?
#
loop_
_entity_poly.entity_id
_entity_poly.type
_entity_poly.pdbx_seq_one_letter_code
_entity_poly.pdbx_strand_id
1 'polypeptide(L)'
;MKKKVTLFVSILVISFFTMSSCSRSEKKDVAESTQDAQDKVEQKVDNVASDVKDGLNQTSENIKQERLDMSTKIEEKRQNIKEDMDKMDARMEKATADEKARWKVRKAKMQSKIDDLNNSIDELKLDTKRNWKEFKSDLNKKIDNIQEDIK
;
A
#
# COMPACT_ATOMS: atom_id res chain seq x y z
N MET A 1 70.73 -19.38 6.30
CA MET A 1 70.32 -19.82 4.95
C MET A 1 68.83 -19.54 4.80
N LYS A 2 68.50 -18.34 4.27
CA LYS A 2 67.80 -18.08 2.98
C LYS A 2 66.44 -18.79 2.82
N LYS A 3 65.34 -18.06 3.07
CA LYS A 3 64.33 -17.53 2.11
C LYS A 3 63.23 -18.59 1.77
N LYS A 4 61.91 -18.33 1.75
CA LYS A 4 61.15 -17.14 1.33
C LYS A 4 59.79 -17.07 2.05
N VAL A 5 59.51 -15.90 2.61
CA VAL A 5 58.16 -15.38 2.94
C VAL A 5 57.60 -14.76 1.66
N THR A 6 56.37 -15.09 1.28
CA THR A 6 55.68 -14.40 0.19
C THR A 6 54.47 -13.67 0.76
N LEU A 7 54.70 -12.38 0.95
CA LEU A 7 53.78 -11.32 1.32
C LEU A 7 53.39 -10.65 -0.01
N PHE A 8 52.10 -10.61 -0.36
CA PHE A 8 51.62 -9.80 -1.48
C PHE A 8 50.52 -8.86 -0.97
N VAL A 9 50.98 -7.74 -0.43
CA VAL A 9 50.25 -6.50 -0.31
C VAL A 9 50.41 -5.77 -1.64
N SER A 10 49.31 -5.45 -2.31
CA SER A 10 49.30 -4.48 -3.40
C SER A 10 48.12 -3.54 -3.19
N ILE A 11 48.41 -2.43 -2.51
CA ILE A 11 47.61 -1.20 -2.51
C ILE A 11 48.13 -0.35 -3.67
N LEU A 12 47.22 0.25 -4.46
CA LEU A 12 47.33 1.43 -5.36
C LEU A 12 46.37 1.22 -6.56
N VAL A 13 45.50 2.12 -7.05
CA VAL A 13 45.21 3.55 -6.87
C VAL A 13 43.74 3.77 -7.25
N ILE A 14 43.09 4.70 -6.56
CA ILE A 14 41.81 5.32 -6.93
C ILE A 14 42.00 6.10 -8.24
N SER A 15 41.32 5.70 -9.30
CA SER A 15 41.13 6.51 -10.50
C SER A 15 39.66 6.84 -10.65
N PHE A 16 39.24 7.97 -10.07
CA PHE A 16 38.07 8.66 -10.54
C PHE A 16 38.34 9.12 -11.97
N PHE A 17 37.65 8.56 -12.95
CA PHE A 17 37.40 9.25 -14.21
C PHE A 17 35.92 9.16 -14.56
N THR A 18 35.37 10.34 -14.74
CA THR A 18 34.00 10.71 -15.02
C THR A 18 33.61 10.44 -16.47
N MET A 19 32.36 10.02 -16.63
CA MET A 19 31.43 10.30 -17.75
C MET A 19 31.73 9.82 -19.19
N SER A 20 30.63 9.32 -19.77
CA SER A 20 30.28 9.33 -21.20
C SER A 20 30.91 8.26 -22.10
N SER A 21 30.24 7.10 -22.19
CA SER A 21 29.49 6.73 -23.40
C SER A 21 29.03 5.26 -23.32
N CYS A 22 27.79 5.03 -23.69
CA CYS A 22 27.13 3.73 -23.79
C CYS A 22 27.98 2.65 -24.49
N SER A 23 28.17 1.51 -23.84
CA SER A 23 27.96 0.20 -24.48
C SER A 23 27.91 -0.94 -23.45
N ARG A 24 26.66 -1.30 -23.11
CA ARG A 24 26.14 -2.66 -23.00
C ARG A 24 27.14 -3.75 -22.55
N SER A 25 27.21 -4.01 -21.24
CA SER A 25 27.38 -5.36 -20.67
C SER A 25 27.47 -5.31 -19.14
N GLU A 26 26.38 -4.93 -18.47
CA GLU A 26 26.25 -5.12 -17.03
C GLU A 26 24.84 -5.62 -16.70
N LYS A 27 24.80 -6.58 -15.76
CA LYS A 27 23.61 -7.06 -15.02
C LYS A 27 22.68 -8.02 -15.76
N LYS A 28 23.17 -9.25 -15.96
CA LYS A 28 22.35 -10.43 -15.71
C LYS A 28 22.43 -10.70 -14.19
N ASP A 29 21.31 -11.03 -13.55
CA ASP A 29 21.15 -11.42 -12.12
C ASP A 29 20.49 -10.41 -11.15
N VAL A 30 19.85 -9.34 -11.63
CA VAL A 30 18.90 -8.56 -10.78
C VAL A 30 17.68 -8.12 -11.59
N ALA A 31 17.04 -9.06 -12.28
CA ALA A 31 15.82 -8.79 -13.04
C ALA A 31 14.72 -9.86 -12.85
N GLU A 32 14.77 -10.63 -11.76
CA GLU A 32 13.74 -11.63 -11.44
C GLU A 32 12.99 -11.34 -10.13
N SER A 33 13.32 -10.26 -9.41
CA SER A 33 12.64 -9.87 -8.16
C SER A 33 11.66 -8.69 -8.29
N THR A 34 11.44 -8.18 -9.50
CA THR A 34 10.52 -7.03 -9.73
C THR A 34 9.30 -7.41 -10.56
N GLN A 35 9.16 -8.67 -10.98
CA GLN A 35 8.09 -9.07 -11.90
C GLN A 35 6.80 -9.55 -11.20
N ASP A 36 6.86 -9.84 -9.89
CA ASP A 36 5.69 -10.28 -9.09
C ASP A 36 5.00 -9.14 -8.31
N ALA A 37 5.35 -7.88 -8.57
CA ALA A 37 4.61 -6.72 -8.07
C ALA A 37 3.57 -6.19 -9.08
N GLN A 38 3.34 -6.92 -10.19
CA GLN A 38 2.23 -6.66 -11.11
C GLN A 38 1.04 -7.59 -10.84
N ASP A 39 0.74 -7.87 -9.58
CA ASP A 39 -0.64 -8.20 -9.25
C ASP A 39 -1.47 -6.95 -9.46
N LYS A 40 -1.98 -6.83 -10.68
CA LYS A 40 -3.01 -5.90 -11.07
C LYS A 40 -4.20 -6.08 -10.14
N VAL A 41 -4.18 -5.34 -9.04
CA VAL A 41 -5.38 -4.82 -8.41
C VAL A 41 -5.92 -3.78 -9.40
N GLU A 42 -6.53 -4.25 -10.49
CA GLU A 42 -7.42 -3.45 -11.35
C GLU A 42 -8.70 -3.16 -10.55
N GLN A 43 -8.57 -2.51 -9.40
CA GLN A 43 -9.72 -1.97 -8.69
C GLN A 43 -9.93 -0.58 -9.26
N LYS A 44 -10.92 -0.46 -10.16
CA LYS A 44 -11.42 0.83 -10.64
C LYS A 44 -11.63 1.76 -9.44
N VAL A 45 -11.10 2.97 -9.57
CA VAL A 45 -11.08 4.01 -8.54
C VAL A 45 -12.47 4.62 -8.46
N ASP A 46 -13.35 3.96 -7.73
CA ASP A 46 -14.63 4.51 -7.31
C ASP A 46 -14.36 5.21 -5.96
N ASN A 47 -14.32 6.55 -6.02
CA ASN A 47 -14.04 7.41 -4.88
C ASN A 47 -15.25 7.35 -3.95
N VAL A 48 -15.12 6.64 -2.82
CA VAL A 48 -16.24 6.35 -1.91
C VAL A 48 -17.03 7.60 -1.52
N ALA A 49 -16.38 8.73 -1.24
CA ALA A 49 -17.10 9.96 -0.91
C ALA A 49 -17.48 10.82 -2.13
N SER A 50 -16.81 10.68 -3.27
CA SER A 50 -17.16 11.42 -4.50
C SER A 50 -18.34 10.77 -5.24
N ASP A 51 -18.56 9.48 -5.04
CA ASP A 51 -19.70 8.75 -5.60
C ASP A 51 -20.97 8.93 -4.76
N VAL A 52 -20.87 9.53 -3.57
CA VAL A 52 -22.03 9.92 -2.77
C VAL A 52 -22.56 11.24 -3.35
N LYS A 53 -23.82 11.22 -3.78
CA LYS A 53 -24.46 12.37 -4.43
C LYS A 53 -24.56 13.55 -3.45
N ASP A 54 -23.81 14.62 -3.72
CA ASP A 54 -23.91 15.87 -2.95
C ASP A 54 -25.31 16.47 -3.10
N GLY A 55 -26.15 16.38 -2.07
CA GLY A 55 -27.44 17.05 -2.05
C GLY A 55 -27.29 18.57 -2.06
N LEU A 56 -27.74 19.25 -3.12
CA LEU A 56 -27.79 20.73 -3.23
C LEU A 56 -28.50 21.40 -2.02
N ASN A 57 -29.38 20.67 -1.34
CA ASN A 57 -29.92 21.01 -0.03
C ASN A 57 -29.57 19.89 0.96
N GLN A 58 -28.63 20.14 1.87
CA GLN A 58 -28.27 19.23 2.96
C GLN A 58 -29.38 19.17 4.02
N THR A 59 -30.51 18.58 3.68
CA THR A 59 -31.56 18.24 4.65
C THR A 59 -31.11 17.04 5.49
N SER A 60 -31.64 16.92 6.71
CA SER A 60 -31.31 15.79 7.61
C SER A 60 -31.53 14.42 6.94
N GLU A 61 -32.58 14.29 6.11
CA GLU A 61 -32.88 13.05 5.38
C GLU A 61 -31.84 12.74 4.31
N ASN A 62 -31.40 13.76 3.54
CA ASN A 62 -30.35 13.59 2.54
C ASN A 62 -29.04 13.19 3.20
N ILE A 63 -28.65 13.82 4.32
CA ILE A 63 -27.44 13.46 5.07
C ILE A 63 -27.52 12.02 5.60
N LYS A 64 -28.68 11.57 6.08
CA LYS A 64 -28.86 10.17 6.52
C LYS A 64 -28.66 9.19 5.37
N GLN A 65 -29.22 9.46 4.21
CA GLN A 65 -29.03 8.62 3.01
C GLN A 65 -27.56 8.64 2.55
N GLU A 66 -26.93 9.80 2.51
CA GLU A 66 -25.49 9.93 2.20
C GLU A 66 -24.62 9.12 3.19
N ARG A 67 -24.94 9.14 4.50
CA ARG A 67 -24.27 8.34 5.52
C ARG A 67 -24.44 6.83 5.29
N LEU A 68 -25.62 6.38 4.90
CA LEU A 68 -25.90 4.97 4.61
C LEU A 68 -25.16 4.46 3.37
N ASP A 69 -25.18 5.23 2.28
CA ASP A 69 -24.45 4.90 1.04
C ASP A 69 -22.94 4.85 1.32
N MET A 70 -22.42 5.84 2.05
CA MET A 70 -21.02 5.88 2.46
C MET A 70 -20.65 4.70 3.36
N SER A 71 -21.48 4.34 4.34
CA SER A 71 -21.25 3.17 5.19
C SER A 71 -21.18 1.89 4.38
N THR A 72 -22.03 1.75 3.37
CA THR A 72 -22.06 0.56 2.49
C THR A 72 -20.77 0.46 1.68
N LYS A 73 -20.33 1.56 1.08
CA LYS A 73 -19.08 1.61 0.30
C LYS A 73 -17.84 1.39 1.16
N ILE A 74 -17.79 1.92 2.38
CA ILE A 74 -16.68 1.63 3.31
C ILE A 74 -16.66 0.14 3.66
N GLU A 75 -17.83 -0.46 3.90
CA GLU A 75 -17.95 -1.88 4.20
C GLU A 75 -17.45 -2.75 3.05
N GLU A 76 -17.79 -2.40 1.81
CA GLU A 76 -17.30 -3.09 0.61
C GLU A 76 -15.76 -2.99 0.50
N LYS A 77 -15.18 -1.80 0.70
CA LYS A 77 -13.71 -1.65 0.71
C LYS A 77 -13.08 -2.47 1.84
N ARG A 78 -13.70 -2.51 3.03
CA ARG A 78 -13.23 -3.32 4.17
C ARG A 78 -13.23 -4.82 3.83
N GLN A 79 -14.26 -5.33 3.17
CA GLN A 79 -14.33 -6.73 2.75
C GLN A 79 -13.24 -7.05 1.73
N ASN A 80 -13.05 -6.20 0.71
CA ASN A 80 -11.99 -6.40 -0.29
C ASN A 80 -10.60 -6.49 0.35
N ILE A 81 -10.29 -5.62 1.32
CA ILE A 81 -8.99 -5.67 2.04
C ILE A 81 -8.84 -6.98 2.82
N LYS A 82 -9.92 -7.46 3.48
CA LYS A 82 -9.90 -8.74 4.19
C LYS A 82 -9.63 -9.92 3.25
N GLU A 83 -10.29 -9.94 2.10
CA GLU A 83 -10.06 -10.98 1.08
C GLU A 83 -8.61 -10.97 0.58
N ASP A 84 -8.01 -9.79 0.40
CA ASP A 84 -6.61 -9.70 0.01
C ASP A 84 -5.67 -10.17 1.13
N MET A 85 -5.99 -9.90 2.40
CA MET A 85 -5.26 -10.46 3.55
C MET A 85 -5.36 -11.99 3.61
N ASP A 86 -6.51 -12.58 3.28
CA ASP A 86 -6.68 -14.03 3.23
C ASP A 86 -5.88 -14.65 2.07
N LYS A 87 -5.84 -13.99 0.90
CA LYS A 87 -4.96 -14.40 -0.21
C LYS A 87 -3.48 -14.33 0.18
N MET A 88 -3.08 -13.31 0.94
CA MET A 88 -1.72 -13.20 1.48
C MET A 88 -1.39 -14.37 2.42
N ASP A 89 -2.32 -14.78 3.29
CA ASP A 89 -2.12 -15.93 4.17
C ASP A 89 -1.84 -17.20 3.38
N ALA A 90 -2.64 -17.47 2.34
CA ALA A 90 -2.44 -18.62 1.47
C ALA A 90 -1.07 -18.58 0.75
N ARG A 91 -0.62 -17.39 0.32
CA ARG A 91 0.72 -17.21 -0.29
C ARG A 91 1.84 -17.40 0.73
N MET A 92 1.64 -16.93 1.95
CA MET A 92 2.61 -17.11 3.03
C MET A 92 2.85 -18.57 3.33
N GLU A 93 1.87 -19.47 3.26
CA GLU A 93 2.09 -20.89 3.56
C GLU A 93 3.25 -21.51 2.75
N LYS A 94 3.34 -21.14 1.47
CA LYS A 94 4.33 -21.67 0.51
C LYS A 94 5.59 -20.82 0.39
N ALA A 95 5.63 -19.65 1.02
CA ALA A 95 6.72 -18.70 0.90
C ALA A 95 7.93 -19.05 1.80
N THR A 96 9.09 -18.52 1.42
CA THR A 96 10.32 -18.59 2.24
C THR A 96 10.18 -17.79 3.53
N ALA A 97 11.10 -17.97 4.48
CA ALA A 97 11.07 -17.24 5.76
C ALA A 97 11.14 -15.71 5.56
N ASP A 98 11.99 -15.24 4.65
CA ASP A 98 12.17 -13.81 4.36
C ASP A 98 10.92 -13.19 3.72
N GLU A 99 10.29 -13.93 2.81
CA GLU A 99 9.03 -13.50 2.19
C GLU A 99 7.89 -13.50 3.20
N LYS A 100 7.77 -14.52 4.04
CA LYS A 100 6.81 -14.56 5.16
C LYS A 100 6.96 -13.34 6.07
N ALA A 101 8.18 -12.92 6.37
CA ALA A 101 8.42 -11.72 7.17
C ALA A 101 7.89 -10.45 6.47
N ARG A 102 8.15 -10.29 5.17
CA ARG A 102 7.61 -9.17 4.37
C ARG A 102 6.07 -9.17 4.33
N TRP A 103 5.47 -10.33 4.07
CA TRP A 103 4.01 -10.47 4.04
C TRP A 103 3.35 -10.19 5.40
N LYS A 104 3.95 -10.62 6.51
CA LYS A 104 3.47 -10.29 7.86
C LYS A 104 3.43 -8.78 8.12
N VAL A 105 4.49 -8.06 7.71
CA VAL A 105 4.53 -6.58 7.83
C VAL A 105 3.42 -5.95 6.99
N ARG A 106 3.24 -6.40 5.74
CA ARG A 106 2.18 -5.88 4.86
C ARG A 106 0.78 -6.17 5.41
N LYS A 107 0.56 -7.38 5.94
CA LYS A 107 -0.70 -7.77 6.59
C LYS A 107 -1.01 -6.92 7.82
N ALA A 108 -0.01 -6.63 8.66
CA ALA A 108 -0.17 -5.74 9.82
C ALA A 108 -0.59 -4.32 9.38
N LYS A 109 -0.01 -3.81 8.29
CA LYS A 109 -0.40 -2.51 7.72
C LYS A 109 -1.84 -2.53 7.20
N MET A 110 -2.26 -3.61 6.52
CA MET A 110 -3.66 -3.79 6.08
C MET A 110 -4.64 -3.90 7.25
N GLN A 111 -4.26 -4.54 8.35
CA GLN A 111 -5.10 -4.59 9.55
C GLN A 111 -5.33 -3.19 10.14
N SER A 112 -4.28 -2.37 10.25
CA SER A 112 -4.42 -0.97 10.70
C SER A 112 -5.39 -0.17 9.84
N LYS A 113 -5.41 -0.44 8.53
CA LYS A 113 -6.33 0.20 7.58
C LYS A 113 -7.78 -0.22 7.80
N ILE A 114 -8.03 -1.51 8.08
CA ILE A 114 -9.35 -1.99 8.46
C ILE A 114 -9.84 -1.26 9.72
N ASP A 115 -8.95 -1.08 10.70
CA ASP A 115 -9.28 -0.41 11.95
C ASP A 115 -9.63 1.09 11.70
N ASP A 116 -8.88 1.76 10.82
CA ASP A 116 -9.17 3.13 10.40
C ASP A 116 -10.52 3.28 9.67
N LEU A 117 -10.92 2.29 8.88
CA LEU A 117 -12.23 2.24 8.22
C LEU A 117 -13.35 1.94 9.23
N ASN A 118 -13.12 1.06 10.21
CA ASN A 118 -14.08 0.79 11.29
C ASN A 118 -14.36 2.07 12.10
N ASN A 119 -13.31 2.83 12.44
CA ASN A 119 -13.46 4.11 13.12
C ASN A 119 -14.30 5.09 12.29
N SER A 120 -14.12 5.14 10.96
CA SER A 120 -14.94 5.97 10.08
C SER A 120 -16.40 5.52 10.02
N ILE A 121 -16.68 4.21 10.04
CA ILE A 121 -18.05 3.65 10.12
C ILE A 121 -18.70 4.01 11.45
N ASP A 122 -17.98 3.89 12.56
CA ASP A 122 -18.55 4.21 13.87
C ASP A 122 -18.84 5.71 14.00
N GLU A 123 -17.99 6.54 13.42
CA GLU A 123 -18.22 7.98 13.36
C GLU A 123 -19.41 8.38 12.46
N LEU A 124 -19.70 7.60 11.42
CA LEU A 124 -20.92 7.73 10.59
C LEU A 124 -22.21 7.43 11.37
N LYS A 125 -22.15 6.42 12.26
CA LYS A 125 -23.30 6.00 13.09
C LYS A 125 -23.58 6.99 14.20
N LEU A 126 -22.53 7.60 14.74
CA LEU A 126 -22.67 8.66 15.73
C LEU A 126 -23.17 9.92 15.03
N ASP A 127 -24.21 10.55 15.56
CA ASP A 127 -24.69 11.85 15.05
C ASP A 127 -23.75 12.97 15.50
N THR A 128 -22.51 12.89 15.04
CA THR A 128 -21.42 13.80 15.42
C THR A 128 -21.67 15.18 14.80
N LYS A 129 -21.39 16.24 15.57
CA LYS A 129 -21.42 17.63 15.09
C LYS A 129 -20.26 17.96 14.13
N ARG A 130 -19.42 16.98 13.79
CA ARG A 130 -18.29 17.19 12.89
C ARG A 130 -18.82 17.61 11.52
N ASN A 131 -18.10 18.54 10.89
CA ASN A 131 -18.43 19.01 9.56
C ASN A 131 -18.43 17.83 8.56
N TRP A 132 -19.58 17.62 7.93
CA TRP A 132 -19.79 16.53 6.96
C TRP A 132 -18.79 16.58 5.81
N LYS A 133 -18.41 17.79 5.37
CA LYS A 133 -17.42 17.98 4.31
C LYS A 133 -16.01 17.56 4.73
N GLU A 134 -15.63 17.87 5.97
CA GLU A 134 -14.33 17.47 6.53
C GLU A 134 -14.25 15.96 6.65
N PHE A 135 -15.30 15.30 7.14
CA PHE A 135 -15.36 13.85 7.18
C PHE A 135 -15.14 13.21 5.81
N LYS A 136 -15.88 13.66 4.80
CA LYS A 136 -15.76 13.14 3.43
C LYS A 136 -14.34 13.31 2.89
N SER A 137 -13.71 14.45 3.16
CA SER A 137 -12.32 14.70 2.77
C SER A 137 -11.35 13.75 3.47
N ASP A 138 -11.48 13.55 4.78
CA ASP A 138 -10.59 12.67 5.54
C ASP A 138 -10.78 11.21 5.17
N LEU A 139 -12.02 10.79 4.90
CA LEU A 139 -12.31 9.45 4.40
C LEU A 139 -11.66 9.20 3.04
N ASN A 140 -11.77 10.14 2.09
CA ASN A 140 -11.11 10.02 0.80
C ASN A 140 -9.59 9.88 0.94
N LYS A 141 -8.95 10.71 1.77
CA LYS A 141 -7.51 10.59 2.04
C LYS A 141 -7.13 9.23 2.62
N LYS A 142 -7.92 8.72 3.58
CA LYS A 142 -7.70 7.37 4.14
C LYS A 142 -7.79 6.32 3.04
N ILE A 143 -8.79 6.39 2.17
CA ILE A 143 -8.98 5.44 1.08
C ILE A 143 -7.86 5.53 0.04
N ASP A 144 -7.41 6.73 -0.31
CA ASP A 144 -6.28 6.93 -1.22
C ASP A 144 -5.00 6.32 -0.64
N ASN A 145 -4.68 6.60 0.63
CA ASN A 145 -3.55 5.98 1.33
C ASN A 145 -3.69 4.44 1.40
N ILE A 146 -4.91 3.95 1.60
CA ILE A 146 -5.21 2.53 1.58
C ILE A 146 -4.82 1.92 0.23
N GLN A 147 -5.22 2.57 -0.87
CA GLN A 147 -4.92 2.11 -2.23
C GLN A 147 -3.43 2.19 -2.56
N GLU A 148 -2.73 3.24 -2.15
CA GLU A 148 -1.29 3.40 -2.41
C GLU A 148 -0.46 2.25 -1.83
N ASP A 149 -0.77 1.75 -0.63
CA ASP A 149 0.00 0.61 -0.09
C ASP A 149 -0.55 -0.77 -0.44
N ILE A 150 -1.69 -0.84 -1.15
CA ILE A 150 -2.18 -2.09 -1.76
C ILE A 150 -1.57 -2.30 -3.15
N LYS A 151 -1.18 -1.22 -3.84
CA LYS A 151 -0.28 -1.29 -5.00
C LYS A 151 1.10 -1.82 -4.59
#